data_AF-A0A7C8YCN3-F1
#
_entry.id   AF-A0A7C8YCN3-F1
#
_cell.length_a   1.000
_cell.length_b   1.000
_cell.length_c   1.000
_cell.angle_alpha   90.00
_cell.angle_beta   90.00
_cell.angle_gamma   90.00
#
_symmetry.space_group_name_H-M   'P 1'
#
loop_
_entity.id
_entity.type
_entity.pdbx_description
1 polymer ?
#
loop_
_entity_poly.entity_id
_entity_poly.type
_entity_poly.pdbx_seq_one_letter_code
_entity_poly.pdbx_strand_id
1 'polypeptide(L)'
;HPAIMEVIWVANRNNPLTDSSGILKISDDGNLQVSNAKNQILWSSNNSNPTTHFSVAQLQNSGNLVLLENSTVIWQSAQHPTDSFLPNTRLTIGKNTDLRHVLQSWKSPSDPSNG
;
A
#
# COMPACT_ATOMS: atom_id res chain seq x y z
N HIS A 1 -15.70 -5.49 -25.18
CA HIS A 1 -15.84 -5.84 -23.76
C HIS A 1 -15.67 -4.58 -22.93
N PRO A 2 -16.57 -4.26 -21.98
CA PRO A 2 -16.27 -3.23 -21.00
C PRO A 2 -15.05 -3.67 -20.19
N ALA A 3 -14.10 -2.77 -19.99
CA ALA A 3 -12.99 -3.03 -19.08
C ALA A 3 -13.57 -3.15 -17.67
N ILE A 4 -13.38 -4.31 -17.04
CA ILE A 4 -13.64 -4.47 -15.61
C ILE A 4 -12.49 -3.71 -14.91
N MET A 5 -12.82 -2.66 -14.16
CA MET A 5 -11.85 -2.05 -13.25
C MET A 5 -11.78 -2.93 -12.01
N GLU A 6 -10.64 -3.60 -11.84
CA GLU A 6 -10.34 -4.45 -10.70
C GLU A 6 -9.36 -3.73 -9.79
N VAL A 7 -9.70 -3.61 -8.51
CA VAL A 7 -8.85 -3.00 -7.49
C VAL A 7 -8.09 -4.12 -6.79
N ILE A 8 -6.78 -4.18 -7.01
CA ILE A 8 -5.92 -5.27 -6.53
C ILE A 8 -5.15 -4.93 -5.25
N TRP A 9 -5.16 -3.67 -4.83
CA TRP A 9 -4.49 -3.20 -3.62
C TRP A 9 -5.06 -1.86 -3.14
N VAL A 10 -5.21 -1.68 -1.82
CA VAL A 10 -5.74 -0.45 -1.20
C VAL A 10 -4.89 -0.06 0.01
N ALA A 11 -4.21 1.09 -0.07
CA ALA A 11 -3.33 1.61 0.99
C ALA A 11 -4.09 1.85 2.31
N ASN A 12 -5.09 2.74 2.27
CA ASN A 12 -5.79 3.26 3.43
C ASN A 12 -7.14 2.58 3.66
N ARG A 13 -7.23 1.26 3.44
CA ARG A 13 -8.49 0.50 3.41
C ARG A 13 -9.34 0.62 4.70
N ASN A 14 -8.69 0.81 5.84
CA ASN A 14 -9.35 0.97 7.14
C ASN A 14 -9.39 2.43 7.64
N ASN A 15 -8.84 3.37 6.88
CA ASN A 15 -8.79 4.80 7.23
C ASN A 15 -9.09 5.65 5.98
N PRO A 16 -10.35 5.64 5.51
CA PRO A 16 -10.71 6.26 4.23
C PRO A 16 -10.64 7.79 4.29
N LEU A 17 -10.41 8.41 3.12
CA LEU A 17 -10.69 9.82 2.94
C LEU A 17 -12.20 10.06 3.05
N THR A 18 -12.59 11.17 3.68
CA THR A 18 -14.00 11.58 3.80
C THR A 18 -14.39 12.65 2.78
N ASP A 19 -13.45 13.08 1.94
CA ASP A 19 -13.61 14.08 0.91
C ASP A 19 -12.69 13.79 -0.29
N SER A 20 -12.70 14.68 -1.29
CA SER A 20 -11.87 14.56 -2.50
C SER A 20 -10.50 15.26 -2.39
N SER A 21 -9.99 15.47 -1.17
CA SER A 21 -8.79 16.27 -0.90
C SER A 21 -7.53 15.43 -0.65
N GLY A 22 -7.53 14.17 -1.11
CA GLY A 22 -6.43 13.23 -0.90
C GLY A 22 -5.11 13.66 -1.54
N ILE A 23 -4.02 13.50 -0.80
CA ILE A 23 -2.66 13.77 -1.24
C ILE A 23 -1.85 12.49 -1.07
N LEU A 24 -1.21 12.03 -2.14
CA LEU A 24 -0.16 11.01 -2.12
C LEU A 24 1.18 11.71 -2.28
N LYS A 25 2.09 11.55 -1.32
CA LYS A 25 3.41 12.18 -1.35
C LYS A 25 4.49 11.28 -0.74
N ILE A 26 5.74 11.57 -1.10
CA ILE A 26 6.87 11.20 -0.28
C ILE A 26 7.04 12.33 0.74
N SER A 27 6.93 12.02 2.02
CA SER A 27 7.08 12.99 3.11
C SER A 27 8.55 13.30 3.40
N ASP A 28 8.78 14.33 4.21
CA ASP A 28 10.14 14.78 4.57
C ASP A 28 10.94 13.70 5.34
N ASP A 29 10.23 12.77 5.98
CA ASP A 29 10.81 11.56 6.58
C ASP A 29 10.99 10.42 5.57
N GLY A 30 10.98 10.69 4.26
CA GLY A 30 11.23 9.70 3.22
C GLY A 30 10.16 8.62 3.03
N ASN A 31 9.09 8.59 3.82
CA ASN A 31 8.01 7.61 3.69
C ASN A 31 7.03 7.96 2.57
N LEU A 32 6.41 6.94 1.97
CA LEU A 32 5.24 7.13 1.10
C LEU A 32 4.00 7.29 1.99
N GLN A 33 3.28 8.39 1.85
CA GLN A 33 2.15 8.74 2.72
C GLN A 33 0.91 9.15 1.93
N VAL A 34 -0.26 8.73 2.45
CA VAL A 34 -1.56 9.26 2.06
C VAL A 34 -2.06 10.16 3.18
N SER A 35 -2.41 11.41 2.86
CA SER A 35 -3.00 12.36 3.80
C SER A 35 -4.21 13.07 3.20
N ASN A 36 -5.02 13.70 4.06
CA ASN A 36 -6.03 14.67 3.61
C ASN A 36 -5.46 16.09 3.49
N ALA A 37 -6.27 17.06 3.04
CA ALA A 37 -5.84 18.46 2.94
C ALA A 37 -5.47 19.12 4.27
N LYS A 38 -5.85 18.54 5.42
CA LYS A 38 -5.46 19.00 6.76
C LYS A 38 -4.15 18.38 7.24
N ASN A 39 -3.42 17.69 6.36
CA ASN A 39 -2.21 16.93 6.67
C ASN A 39 -2.41 15.80 7.70
N GLN A 40 -3.64 15.33 7.91
CA GLN A 40 -3.85 14.14 8.72
C GLN A 40 -3.40 12.91 7.92
N ILE A 41 -2.44 12.16 8.46
CA ILE A 41 -1.89 10.96 7.82
C ILE A 41 -2.92 9.83 7.99
N LEU A 42 -3.36 9.29 6.87
CA LEU A 42 -4.32 8.18 6.80
C LEU A 42 -3.62 6.83 6.64
N TRP A 43 -2.46 6.85 5.97
CA TRP A 43 -1.61 5.68 5.75
C TRP A 43 -0.16 6.11 5.49
N SER A 44 0.80 5.27 5.89
CA SER A 44 2.23 5.44 5.66
C SER A 44 2.91 4.09 5.45
N SER A 45 3.97 4.06 4.63
CA SER A 45 4.83 2.87 4.45
C SER A 45 5.55 2.41 5.73
N ASN A 46 5.65 3.29 6.75
CA ASN A 46 6.23 2.99 8.07
C ASN A 46 7.64 2.36 8.02
N ASN A 47 8.52 2.87 7.17
CA ASN A 47 9.90 2.40 7.11
C ASN A 47 10.68 2.86 8.35
N SER A 48 11.36 1.94 9.01
CA SER A 48 12.30 2.21 10.08
C SER A 48 13.64 2.66 9.48
N ASN A 49 14.09 3.87 9.84
CA ASN A 49 15.34 4.52 9.39
C ASN A 49 15.34 5.09 7.96
N PRO A 50 14.41 6.00 7.60
CA PRO A 50 14.51 6.72 6.36
C PRO A 50 15.74 7.64 6.38
N THR A 51 16.66 7.43 5.45
CA THR A 51 17.73 8.39 5.20
C THR A 51 17.21 9.41 4.20
N THR A 52 17.28 10.70 4.55
CA THR A 52 16.56 11.79 3.86
C THR A 52 17.12 12.15 2.48
N HIS A 53 17.80 11.23 1.80
CA HIS A 53 18.48 11.53 0.54
C HIS A 53 18.00 10.56 -0.55
N PHE A 54 17.09 11.08 -1.40
CA PHE A 54 16.64 10.51 -2.68
C PHE A 54 15.70 9.29 -2.61
N SER A 55 14.48 9.53 -2.12
CA SER A 55 13.37 8.57 -2.25
C SER A 55 12.59 8.75 -3.55
N VAL A 56 12.21 7.64 -4.20
CA VAL A 56 11.38 7.61 -5.42
C VAL A 56 10.26 6.58 -5.25
N ALA A 57 9.03 6.97 -5.54
CA ALA A 57 7.91 6.04 -5.65
C ALA A 57 7.77 5.59 -7.11
N GLN A 58 7.76 4.28 -7.35
CA GLN A 58 7.68 3.71 -8.70
C GLN A 58 6.59 2.64 -8.75
N LEU A 59 5.66 2.77 -9.70
CA LEU A 59 4.75 1.69 -10.07
C LEU A 59 5.40 0.85 -11.18
N GLN A 60 5.70 -0.41 -10.87
CA GLN A 60 6.32 -1.35 -11.81
C GLN A 60 5.26 -1.97 -12.73
N ASN A 61 5.68 -2.49 -13.90
CA ASN A 61 4.78 -3.17 -14.85
C ASN A 61 4.06 -4.39 -14.28
N SER A 62 4.54 -4.95 -13.17
CA SER A 62 3.89 -6.03 -12.41
C SER A 62 2.69 -5.56 -11.57
N GLY A 63 2.45 -4.24 -11.48
CA GLY A 63 1.50 -3.65 -10.54
C GLY A 63 2.09 -3.44 -9.13
N ASN A 64 3.35 -3.79 -8.91
CA ASN A 64 4.04 -3.56 -7.63
C ASN A 64 4.41 -2.08 -7.48
N LEU A 65 3.85 -1.43 -6.47
CA LEU A 65 4.25 -0.09 -6.07
C LEU A 65 5.41 -0.21 -5.08
N VAL A 66 6.56 0.33 -5.46
CA VAL A 66 7.78 0.31 -4.64
C VAL A 66 8.18 1.71 -4.23
N LEU A 67 8.77 1.80 -3.04
CA LEU A 67 9.52 2.97 -2.59
C LEU A 67 11.00 2.61 -2.63
N LEU A 68 11.76 3.39 -3.39
CA LEU A 68 13.18 3.22 -3.60
C LEU A 68 13.92 4.31 -2.83
N GLU A 69 14.99 3.96 -2.13
CA GLU A 69 15.96 4.89 -1.54
C GLU A 69 17.32 4.55 -2.13
N ASN A 70 17.99 5.51 -2.79
CA ASN A 70 19.27 5.26 -3.48
C ASN A 70 19.23 4.01 -4.39
N SER A 71 18.14 3.84 -5.15
CA SER A 71 17.86 2.67 -6.01
C SER A 71 17.64 1.33 -5.28
N THR A 72 17.58 1.32 -3.95
CA THR A 72 17.26 0.14 -3.15
C THR A 72 15.79 0.14 -2.76
N VAL A 73 15.09 -0.98 -2.95
CA VAL A 73 13.69 -1.11 -2.51
C VAL A 73 13.64 -1.17 -0.99
N ILE A 74 13.06 -0.16 -0.36
CA ILE A 74 12.87 -0.09 1.09
C ILE A 74 11.46 -0.49 1.52
N TRP A 75 10.48 -0.37 0.61
CA TRP A 75 9.10 -0.79 0.82
C TRP A 75 8.45 -1.22 -0.50
N GLN A 76 7.52 -2.18 -0.46
CA GLN A 76 6.76 -2.60 -1.65
C GLN A 76 5.37 -3.14 -1.32
N SER A 77 4.38 -2.80 -2.16
CA SER A 77 2.98 -3.22 -1.96
C SER A 77 2.80 -4.74 -2.02
N ALA A 78 3.62 -5.45 -2.79
CA ALA A 78 3.58 -6.91 -2.88
C ALA A 78 3.83 -7.64 -1.54
N GLN A 79 4.48 -6.98 -0.57
CA GLN A 79 4.68 -7.50 0.79
C GLN A 79 3.56 -7.12 1.77
N HIS A 80 2.60 -6.30 1.31
CA HIS A 80 1.44 -5.86 2.08
C HIS A 80 0.14 -6.18 1.31
N PRO A 81 -0.14 -7.47 1.05
CA PRO A 81 -1.38 -7.89 0.40
C PRO A 81 -2.63 -7.42 1.17
N THR A 82 -3.75 -7.31 0.43
CA THR A 82 -5.06 -6.94 0.99
C THR A 82 -6.05 -8.10 0.85
N ASP A 83 -6.97 -8.04 -0.10
CA ASP A 83 -7.87 -9.14 -0.48
C ASP A 83 -7.31 -10.00 -1.63
N SER A 84 -6.33 -9.45 -2.36
CA SER A 84 -5.72 -10.04 -3.55
C SER A 84 -4.19 -10.05 -3.46
N PHE A 85 -3.56 -10.93 -4.25
CA PHE A 85 -2.11 -10.94 -4.47
C PHE A 85 -1.76 -10.27 -5.79
N LEU A 86 -0.67 -9.50 -5.80
CA LEU A 86 -0.10 -9.01 -7.05
C LEU A 86 0.54 -10.17 -7.84
N PRO A 87 0.56 -10.10 -9.18
CA PRO A 87 1.32 -11.05 -9.98
C PRO A 87 2.78 -11.13 -9.49
N ASN A 88 3.28 -12.35 -9.31
CA ASN A 88 4.62 -12.65 -8.79
C ASN A 88 4.86 -12.36 -7.29
N THR A 89 3.82 -12.12 -6.48
CA THR A 89 3.98 -12.09 -5.02
C THR A 89 4.41 -13.46 -4.50
N ARG A 90 5.43 -13.48 -3.64
CA ARG A 90 5.87 -14.68 -2.93
C ARG A 90 5.34 -14.67 -1.51
N LEU A 91 4.47 -15.63 -1.20
CA LEU A 91 3.99 -15.85 0.16
C LEU A 91 4.87 -16.88 0.89
N THR A 92 5.38 -16.52 2.06
CA THR A 92 6.09 -17.43 2.96
C THR A 92 5.21 -17.74 4.16
N ILE A 93 4.70 -18.97 4.25
CA ILE A 93 3.87 -19.43 5.36
C ILE A 93 4.74 -20.25 6.32
N GLY A 94 4.97 -19.72 7.52
CA GLY A 94 5.60 -20.44 8.62
C GLY A 94 4.57 -21.08 9.55
N LYS A 95 5.03 -21.95 10.47
CA LYS A 95 4.17 -22.64 11.44
C LYS A 95 3.35 -21.70 12.34
N ASN A 96 3.82 -20.47 12.52
CA ASN A 96 3.18 -19.44 13.37
C ASN A 96 2.63 -18.25 12.55
N THR A 97 2.53 -18.38 11.22
CA THR A 97 1.98 -17.30 10.40
C THR A 97 0.48 -17.22 10.58
N ASP A 98 -0.01 -16.11 11.15
CA ASP A 98 -1.45 -15.84 11.16
C ASP A 98 -1.90 -15.41 9.76
N LEU A 99 -2.49 -16.34 9.04
CA LEU A 99 -3.00 -16.13 7.68
C LEU A 99 -4.09 -15.06 7.61
N ARG A 100 -4.78 -14.74 8.73
CA ARG A 100 -5.77 -13.65 8.78
C ARG A 100 -5.12 -12.28 8.59
N HIS A 101 -3.86 -12.15 8.97
CA HIS A 101 -3.05 -10.96 8.74
C HIS A 101 -2.36 -10.96 7.37
N VAL A 102 -2.45 -12.06 6.61
CA VAL A 102 -1.86 -12.19 5.28
C VAL A 102 -2.86 -11.83 4.18
N LEU A 103 -4.10 -12.27 4.28
CA LEU A 103 -5.12 -11.96 3.27
C LEU A 103 -6.47 -11.77 3.96
N GLN A 104 -7.10 -10.62 3.72
CA GLN A 104 -8.36 -10.28 4.34
C GLN A 104 -9.30 -9.69 3.30
N SER A 105 -10.46 -10.34 3.13
CA SER A 105 -11.48 -9.94 2.18
C SER A 105 -11.94 -8.51 2.43
N TRP A 106 -12.55 -7.91 1.40
CA TRP A 106 -13.34 -6.71 1.59
C TRP A 106 -14.57 -7.02 2.43
N LYS A 107 -15.01 -6.03 3.22
CA LYS A 107 -16.22 -6.13 4.03
C LYS A 107 -17.48 -6.25 3.17
N SER A 108 -17.49 -5.62 2.00
CA SER A 108 -18.54 -5.78 0.98
C SER A 108 -18.01 -5.39 -0.40
N PRO A 109 -18.74 -5.65 -1.51
CA PRO A 109 -18.31 -5.25 -2.86
C PRO A 109 -18.04 -3.74 -3.04
N SER A 110 -18.57 -2.89 -2.16
CA SER A 110 -18.38 -1.44 -2.18
C SER A 110 -17.59 -0.89 -0.98
N ASP A 111 -17.11 -1.76 -0.08
CA ASP A 111 -16.39 -1.37 1.13
C ASP A 111 -15.09 -2.18 1.26
N PRO A 112 -13.94 -1.58 0.89
CA PRO A 112 -12.65 -2.27 0.90
C PRO A 112 -12.07 -2.47 2.30
N SER A 113 -12.71 -1.96 3.36
CA SER A 113 -12.26 -2.23 4.73
C SER A 113 -12.23 -3.72 5.03
N ASN A 114 -11.51 -4.07 6.09
CA ASN A 114 -11.34 -5.45 6.51
C ASN A 114 -12.69 -6.13 6.80
N GLY A 115 -12.95 -7.26 6.13
CA GLY A 115 -14.07 -8.18 6.38
C GLY A 115 -13.81 -9.22 7.46
#